data_AF-A0A356LAG4-F1
#
_entry.id   AF-A0A356LAG4-F1
#
_cell.length_a   1.000
_cell.length_b   1.000
_cell.length_c   1.000
_cell.angle_alpha   90.00
_cell.angle_beta   90.00
_cell.angle_gamma   90.00
#
_symmetry.space_group_name_H-M   'P 1'
#
loop_
_entity.id
_entity.type
_entity.pdbx_description
1 polymer ?
#
loop_
_entity_poly.entity_id
_entity_poly.type
_entity_poly.pdbx_seq_one_letter_code
_entity_poly.pdbx_strand_id
1 'polypeptide(L)'
;MATIIALFGSVFVLWSLLAWFAGAVFCSTVATAKNLNPLMWFLGGLLFPVIALIAVAGMPAALTKEEKRRLSKQYERLEQDGPNLKSVSSKESASTPSTLTVDNRHEWPDGPPIKKDFSIPNWVFYVGIVILIFVVFGGVVSN
;
A
#
# COMPACT_ATOMS: atom_id res chain seq x y z
N MET A 1 -31.83 14.13 33.33
CA MET A 1 -30.43 14.28 32.90
C MET A 1 -29.83 12.96 32.42
N ALA A 2 -29.96 11.86 33.17
CA ALA A 2 -29.43 10.54 32.77
C ALA A 2 -29.93 10.02 31.40
N THR A 3 -31.19 10.26 31.04
CA THR A 3 -31.77 9.84 29.75
C THR A 3 -31.16 10.57 28.55
N ILE A 4 -30.80 11.84 28.70
CA ILE A 4 -30.17 12.65 27.66
C ILE A 4 -28.75 12.11 27.39
N ILE A 5 -27.98 11.81 28.44
CA ILE A 5 -26.65 11.22 28.33
C ILE A 5 -26.71 9.85 27.63
N ALA A 6 -27.71 9.02 27.97
CA ALA A 6 -27.90 7.72 27.33
C ALA A 6 -28.21 7.83 25.82
N LEU A 7 -28.97 8.84 25.40
CA LEU A 7 -29.26 9.09 23.99
C LEU A 7 -28.02 9.55 23.22
N PHE A 8 -27.23 10.48 23.78
CA PHE A 8 -25.98 10.90 23.14
C PHE A 8 -24.96 9.76 23.07
N GLY A 9 -24.87 8.94 24.11
CA GLY A 9 -24.04 7.74 24.12
C GLY A 9 -24.43 6.74 23.05
N SER A 10 -25.72 6.44 22.90
CA SER A 10 -26.19 5.46 21.90
C SER A 10 -25.99 5.95 20.46
N VAL A 11 -26.22 7.24 20.19
CA VAL A 11 -25.93 7.84 18.89
C VAL A 11 -24.43 7.78 18.56
N PHE A 12 -23.57 8.06 19.54
CA PHE A 12 -22.12 8.01 19.34
C PHE A 12 -21.62 6.59 19.06
N VAL A 13 -22.16 5.58 19.76
CA VAL A 13 -21.84 4.17 19.51
C VAL A 13 -22.30 3.75 18.12
N LEU A 14 -23.53 4.12 17.72
CA LEU A 14 -24.04 3.83 16.38
C LEU A 14 -23.17 4.48 15.29
N TRP A 15 -22.80 5.75 15.48
CA TRP A 15 -21.94 6.49 14.55
C TRP A 15 -20.55 5.85 14.45
N SER A 16 -19.98 5.44 15.58
CA SER A 16 -18.68 4.77 15.64
C SER A 16 -18.71 3.43 14.91
N LEU A 17 -19.77 2.63 15.05
CA LEU A 17 -19.94 1.38 14.29
C LEU A 17 -20.08 1.63 12.79
N LEU A 18 -20.83 2.66 12.39
CA LEU A 18 -20.96 3.04 10.97
C LEU A 18 -19.62 3.48 10.39
N ALA A 19 -18.88 4.34 11.09
CA ALA A 19 -17.55 4.80 10.68
C ALA A 19 -16.56 3.62 10.59
N TRP A 20 -16.65 2.67 11.51
CA TRP A 20 -15.85 1.45 11.52
C TRP A 20 -16.09 0.60 10.27
N PHE A 21 -17.35 0.32 9.95
CA PHE A 21 -17.72 -0.41 8.74
C PHE A 21 -17.37 0.35 7.46
N ALA A 22 -17.59 1.66 7.43
CA ALA A 22 -17.23 2.50 6.30
C ALA A 22 -15.72 2.45 6.02
N GLY A 23 -14.88 2.46 7.06
CA GLY A 23 -13.43 2.29 6.94
C GLY A 23 -13.03 0.95 6.33
N ALA A 24 -13.66 -0.15 6.78
CA ALA A 24 -13.39 -1.48 6.23
C ALA A 24 -13.77 -1.58 4.73
N VAL A 25 -14.94 -1.06 4.36
CA VAL A 25 -15.40 -1.02 2.96
C VAL A 25 -14.46 -0.16 2.12
N PHE A 26 -14.09 1.02 2.60
CA PHE A 26 -13.17 1.93 1.90
C PHE A 26 -11.80 1.28 1.66
N CYS A 27 -11.28 0.54 2.64
CA CYS A 27 -10.02 -0.18 2.47
C CYS A 27 -10.12 -1.26 1.37
N SER A 28 -11.24 -1.97 1.31
CA SER A 28 -11.52 -2.96 0.26
C SER A 28 -11.63 -2.36 -1.14
N THR A 29 -12.28 -1.20 -1.28
CA THR A 29 -12.44 -0.55 -2.59
C THR A 29 -11.09 -0.04 -3.12
N VAL A 30 -10.28 0.58 -2.26
CA VAL A 30 -8.94 1.04 -2.66
C VAL A 30 -8.01 -0.13 -2.96
N ALA A 31 -8.10 -1.23 -2.21
CA ALA A 31 -7.35 -2.45 -2.51
C ALA A 31 -7.72 -3.03 -3.89
N THR A 32 -9.00 -3.00 -4.24
CA THR A 32 -9.48 -3.42 -5.57
C THR A 32 -8.88 -2.56 -6.67
N ALA A 33 -8.88 -1.24 -6.49
CA ALA A 33 -8.28 -0.30 -7.45
C ALA A 33 -6.77 -0.53 -7.63
N LYS A 34 -6.08 -1.01 -6.60
CA LYS A 34 -4.64 -1.33 -6.62
C LYS A 34 -4.32 -2.78 -7.02
N ASN A 35 -5.29 -3.55 -7.54
CA ASN A 35 -5.15 -4.97 -7.90
C ASN A 35 -4.68 -5.88 -6.74
N LEU A 36 -5.05 -5.54 -5.51
CA LEU A 36 -4.78 -6.34 -4.30
C LEU A 36 -6.00 -7.19 -3.93
N ASN A 37 -5.82 -8.14 -3.01
CA ASN A 37 -6.93 -8.97 -2.53
C ASN A 37 -7.89 -8.13 -1.66
N PRO A 38 -9.11 -7.83 -2.15
CA PRO A 38 -10.03 -6.95 -1.44
C PRO A 38 -10.52 -7.55 -0.12
N LEU A 39 -10.70 -8.87 -0.07
CA LEU A 39 -11.22 -9.57 1.09
C LEU A 39 -10.25 -9.53 2.28
N MET A 40 -8.94 -9.63 2.00
CA MET A 40 -7.90 -9.56 3.03
C MET A 40 -7.76 -8.13 3.59
N TRP A 41 -7.91 -7.12 2.73
CA TRP A 41 -7.89 -5.71 3.12
C TRP A 41 -9.18 -5.25 3.80
N PHE A 42 -10.32 -5.81 3.44
CA PHE A 42 -11.58 -5.62 4.17
C PHE A 42 -11.45 -6.13 5.60
N LEU A 43 -10.94 -7.36 5.78
CA LEU A 43 -10.73 -7.95 7.10
C LEU A 43 -9.69 -7.15 7.92
N GLY A 44 -8.63 -6.67 7.26
CA GLY A 44 -7.65 -5.77 7.87
C GLY A 44 -8.27 -4.43 8.32
N GLY A 45 -9.13 -3.83 7.49
CA GLY A 45 -9.86 -2.61 7.83
C GLY A 45 -10.95 -2.81 8.89
N LEU A 46 -11.50 -4.02 8.99
CA LEU A 46 -12.45 -4.39 10.03
C LEU A 46 -11.77 -4.62 11.39
N LEU A 47 -10.56 -5.19 11.42
CA LEU A 47 -9.83 -5.39 12.68
C LEU A 47 -9.08 -4.12 13.14
N PHE A 48 -8.50 -3.39 12.18
CA PHE A 48 -7.64 -2.23 12.45
C PHE A 48 -7.90 -1.11 11.44
N PRO A 49 -9.04 -0.40 11.53
CA PRO A 49 -9.47 0.56 10.51
C PRO A 49 -8.42 1.64 10.23
N VAL A 50 -7.82 2.24 11.26
CA VAL A 50 -6.82 3.31 11.11
C VAL A 50 -5.53 2.80 10.47
N ILE A 51 -5.00 1.67 10.94
CA ILE A 51 -3.74 1.10 10.45
C ILE A 51 -3.91 0.66 8.99
N ALA A 52 -5.03 0.00 8.69
CA ALA A 52 -5.35 -0.44 7.34
C ALA A 52 -5.49 0.75 6.38
N LEU A 53 -6.16 1.83 6.78
CA LEU A 53 -6.28 3.06 5.98
C LEU A 53 -4.91 3.66 5.65
N ILE A 54 -4.04 3.81 6.65
CA ILE A 54 -2.68 4.36 6.45
C ILE A 54 -1.88 3.44 5.51
N ALA A 55 -1.95 2.14 5.72
CA ALA A 55 -1.23 1.16 4.90
C ALA A 55 -1.73 1.17 3.45
N VAL A 56 -3.04 1.21 3.22
CA VAL A 56 -3.62 1.27 1.86
C VAL A 56 -3.30 2.59 1.16
N ALA A 57 -3.23 3.70 1.90
CA ALA A 57 -2.88 5.01 1.33
C ALA A 57 -1.41 5.05 0.88
N GLY A 58 -0.49 4.44 1.65
CA GLY A 58 0.94 4.41 1.34
C GLY A 58 1.34 3.35 0.31
N MET A 59 0.48 2.39 -0.01
CA MET A 59 0.86 1.28 -0.90
C MET A 59 0.87 1.74 -2.37
N PRO A 60 1.96 1.56 -3.13
CA PRO A 60 1.96 1.79 -4.56
C PRO A 60 1.00 0.82 -5.26
N ALA A 61 0.44 1.22 -6.41
CA ALA A 61 -0.40 0.33 -7.20
C ALA A 61 0.43 -0.90 -7.62
N ALA A 62 -0.08 -2.10 -7.36
CA ALA A 62 0.59 -3.30 -7.83
C ALA A 62 0.47 -3.35 -9.35
N LEU A 63 1.61 -3.53 -10.04
CA LEU A 63 1.62 -3.79 -11.47
C LEU A 63 0.62 -4.90 -11.78
N THR A 64 -0.25 -4.64 -12.75
CA THR A 64 -1.27 -5.60 -13.14
C THR A 64 -0.61 -6.93 -13.50
N LYS A 65 -1.31 -8.06 -13.29
CA LYS A 65 -0.78 -9.37 -13.73
C LYS A 65 -0.40 -9.37 -15.21
N GLU A 66 -1.09 -8.55 -16.01
CA GLU A 66 -0.80 -8.37 -17.43
C GLU A 66 0.49 -7.59 -17.67
N GLU A 67 0.70 -6.44 -17.00
CA GLU A 67 1.96 -5.71 -17.08
C GLU A 67 3.13 -6.55 -16.62
N LYS A 68 2.96 -7.31 -15.54
CA LYS A 68 4.01 -8.22 -15.06
C LYS A 68 4.36 -9.29 -16.09
N ARG A 69 3.36 -9.81 -16.83
CA ARG A 69 3.56 -10.73 -17.96
C ARG A 69 4.22 -10.04 -19.17
N ARG A 70 3.97 -8.76 -19.41
CA ARG A 70 4.61 -8.00 -20.50
C ARG A 70 6.07 -7.71 -20.17
N LEU A 71 6.35 -7.26 -18.94
CA LEU A 71 7.71 -7.02 -18.46
C LEU A 71 8.54 -8.31 -18.48
N SER A 72 7.97 -9.43 -18.02
CA SER A 72 8.70 -10.71 -18.06
C SER A 72 9.08 -11.11 -19.47
N LYS A 73 8.18 -10.92 -20.45
CA LYS A 73 8.46 -11.18 -21.86
C LYS A 73 9.52 -10.23 -22.45
N GLN A 74 9.56 -8.98 -22.02
CA GLN A 74 10.63 -8.06 -22.44
C GLN A 74 11.98 -8.45 -21.86
N TYR A 75 12.02 -8.80 -20.57
CA TYR A 75 13.25 -9.24 -19.90
C TYR A 75 13.82 -10.50 -20.55
N GLU A 76 12.96 -11.47 -20.89
CA GLU A 76 13.34 -12.70 -21.59
C GLU A 76 13.93 -12.43 -22.98
N ARG A 77 13.42 -11.42 -23.70
CA ARG A 77 14.01 -10.98 -24.98
C ARG A 77 15.37 -10.32 -24.81
N LEU A 78 15.51 -9.46 -23.79
CA LEU A 78 16.78 -8.78 -23.49
C LEU A 78 17.87 -9.76 -23.07
N GLU A 79 17.52 -10.79 -22.30
CA GLU A 79 18.46 -11.84 -21.89
C GLU A 79 18.93 -12.69 -23.09
N GLN A 80 18.05 -12.89 -24.09
CA GLN A 80 18.39 -13.59 -25.33
C GLN A 80 19.31 -12.77 -26.25
N ASP A 81 19.18 -11.44 -26.25
CA ASP A 81 19.99 -10.51 -27.07
C ASP A 81 21.30 -10.05 -26.38
N GLY A 82 21.45 -10.32 -25.08
CA GLY A 82 22.58 -9.96 -24.23
C GLY A 82 23.99 -10.33 -24.72
N PRO A 83 24.27 -11.46 -25.41
CA PRO A 83 25.63 -11.75 -25.88
C PRO A 83 26.08 -10.89 -27.06
N ASN A 84 25.17 -10.20 -27.78
CA ASN A 84 25.52 -9.42 -28.98
C ASN A 84 25.73 -7.91 -28.74
N LEU A 85 25.21 -7.36 -27.62
CA LEU A 85 25.25 -5.92 -27.34
C LEU A 85 26.64 -5.37 -26.96
N LYS A 86 27.57 -6.22 -26.48
CA LYS A 86 28.96 -5.80 -26.20
C LYS A 86 29.70 -5.30 -27.45
N SER A 87 29.29 -5.71 -28.64
CA SER A 87 29.95 -5.33 -29.89
C SER A 87 29.41 -4.01 -30.48
N VAL A 88 28.15 -3.66 -30.20
CA VAL A 88 27.48 -2.46 -30.74
C VAL A 88 27.85 -1.22 -29.92
N SER A 89 27.89 -1.32 -28.59
CA SER A 89 28.26 -0.20 -27.71
C SER A 89 29.72 0.27 -27.91
N SER A 90 30.60 -0.58 -28.45
CA SER A 90 31.99 -0.20 -28.72
C SER A 90 32.19 0.52 -30.07
N LYS A 91 31.19 0.53 -30.97
CA LYS A 91 31.26 1.26 -32.26
C LYS A 91 30.54 2.61 -32.25
N GLU A 92 29.68 2.86 -31.27
CA GLU A 92 28.87 4.08 -31.17
C GLU A 92 29.47 5.15 -30.23
N SER A 93 30.81 5.26 -30.21
CA SER A 93 31.53 6.34 -29.51
C SER A 93 32.43 7.17 -30.43
N ALA A 94 32.35 7.00 -31.75
CA ALA A 94 33.26 7.67 -32.70
C ALA A 94 32.62 8.70 -33.66
N SER A 95 31.32 9.02 -33.54
CA SER A 95 30.70 10.04 -34.40
C SER A 95 29.47 10.71 -33.77
N THR A 96 29.70 11.82 -33.07
CA THR A 96 28.74 12.93 -32.83
C THR A 96 28.67 13.81 -34.11
N PRO A 97 27.61 14.63 -34.42
CA PRO A 97 26.85 15.50 -33.50
C PRO A 97 25.34 15.80 -33.83
N SER A 98 24.70 16.53 -32.90
CA SER A 98 23.55 17.46 -33.02
C SER A 98 22.09 16.96 -33.05
N THR A 99 21.41 17.30 -31.94
CA THR A 99 20.08 17.96 -31.90
C THR A 99 18.85 17.14 -32.29
N LEU A 100 18.41 16.32 -31.34
CA LEU A 100 16.98 16.10 -31.13
C LEU A 100 16.76 15.92 -29.63
N THR A 101 16.09 16.89 -29.03
CA THR A 101 15.72 16.93 -27.62
C THR A 101 14.73 15.81 -27.33
N VAL A 102 15.24 14.61 -27.06
CA VAL A 102 14.50 13.55 -26.38
C VAL A 102 14.33 14.03 -24.94
N ASP A 103 13.08 14.33 -24.59
CA ASP A 103 12.62 14.73 -23.27
C ASP A 103 13.00 13.65 -22.25
N ASN A 104 14.17 13.85 -21.61
CA ASN A 104 14.67 13.09 -20.47
C ASN A 104 13.83 13.40 -19.23
N ARG A 105 12.54 13.04 -19.25
CA ARG A 105 11.70 13.13 -18.07
C ARG A 105 11.78 11.83 -17.27
N HIS A 106 12.82 11.79 -16.44
CA HIS A 106 12.90 11.03 -15.19
C HIS A 106 12.71 9.52 -15.28
N GLU A 107 13.65 8.84 -15.92
CA GLU A 107 14.02 7.49 -15.45
C GLU A 107 14.77 7.65 -14.12
N TRP A 108 14.09 7.30 -13.03
CA TRP A 108 14.76 7.01 -11.78
C TRP A 108 15.57 5.72 -11.96
N PRO A 109 16.90 5.74 -11.77
CA PRO A 109 17.69 4.52 -11.76
C PRO A 109 17.25 3.69 -10.56
N ASP A 110 16.86 2.45 -10.85
CA ASP A 110 16.67 1.32 -9.94
C ASP A 110 16.90 1.65 -8.46
N GLY A 111 15.81 2.08 -7.80
CA GLY A 111 15.80 2.19 -6.36
C GLY A 111 16.23 0.87 -5.73
N PRO A 112 17.02 0.89 -4.64
CA PRO A 112 17.59 -0.31 -4.04
C PRO A 112 16.50 -1.34 -3.79
N PRO A 113 16.80 -2.66 -3.92
CA PRO A 113 15.81 -3.71 -3.73
C PRO A 113 15.19 -3.54 -2.35
N ILE A 114 13.93 -3.09 -2.32
CA ILE A 114 13.17 -2.96 -1.08
C ILE A 114 13.03 -4.38 -0.54
N LYS A 115 13.87 -4.69 0.45
CA LYS A 115 13.84 -5.97 1.17
C LYS A 115 12.45 -6.12 1.74
N LYS A 116 11.76 -7.19 1.35
CA LYS A 116 10.36 -7.49 1.73
C LYS A 116 10.26 -8.07 3.14
N ASP A 117 11.19 -7.71 4.00
CA ASP A 117 11.26 -8.19 5.38
C ASP A 117 10.69 -7.13 6.32
N PHE A 118 9.56 -6.51 5.93
CA PHE A 118 8.76 -5.76 6.90
C PHE A 118 7.94 -6.77 7.71
N SER A 119 8.66 -7.62 8.46
CA SER A 119 8.07 -8.42 9.53
C SER A 119 7.65 -7.42 10.59
N ILE A 120 6.38 -6.99 10.54
CA ILE A 120 5.80 -6.14 11.56
C ILE A 120 5.98 -6.89 12.87
N PRO A 121 6.84 -6.40 13.77
CA PRO A 121 7.22 -7.19 14.92
C PRO A 121 5.99 -7.33 15.83
N ASN A 122 5.77 -8.53 16.35
CA ASN A 122 4.56 -8.88 17.12
C ASN A 122 4.23 -7.88 18.23
N TRP A 123 5.23 -7.16 18.76
CA TRP A 123 5.03 -6.10 19.75
C TRP A 123 4.15 -4.94 19.27
N VAL A 124 4.13 -4.61 17.98
CA VAL A 124 3.26 -3.55 17.42
C VAL A 124 1.78 -3.93 17.53
N PHE A 125 1.45 -5.22 17.35
CA PHE A 125 0.11 -5.73 17.59
C PHE A 125 -0.26 -5.67 19.08
N TYR A 126 0.67 -6.00 19.98
CA TYR A 126 0.43 -5.88 21.42
C TYR A 126 0.22 -4.44 21.87
N VAL A 127 0.98 -3.47 21.36
CA VAL A 127 0.78 -2.04 21.69
C VAL A 127 -0.58 -1.56 21.18
N GLY A 128 -0.98 -1.94 19.97
CA GLY A 128 -2.31 -1.64 19.44
C GLY A 128 -3.44 -2.23 20.29
N ILE A 129 -3.30 -3.49 20.72
CA ILE A 129 -4.27 -4.16 21.60
C ILE A 129 -4.32 -3.50 22.98
N VAL A 130 -3.18 -3.14 23.56
CA VAL A 130 -3.12 -2.47 24.87
C VAL A 130 -3.78 -1.10 24.81
N ILE A 131 -3.54 -0.30 23.76
CA ILE A 131 -4.22 0.98 23.56
C ILE A 131 -5.72 0.79 23.38
N LEU A 132 -6.14 -0.21 22.59
CA LEU A 132 -7.56 -0.51 22.39
C LEU A 132 -8.24 -0.95 23.69
N ILE A 133 -7.58 -1.78 24.50
CA ILE A 133 -8.05 -2.15 25.84
C ILE A 133 -8.10 -0.91 26.75
N PHE A 134 -7.10 -0.04 26.72
CA PHE A 134 -7.08 1.19 27.53
C PHE A 134 -8.19 2.17 27.12
N VAL A 135 -8.53 2.27 25.83
CA VAL A 135 -9.62 3.12 25.36
C VAL A 135 -10.99 2.52 25.70
N VAL A 136 -11.14 1.20 25.57
CA VAL A 136 -12.41 0.51 25.85
C VAL A 136 -12.67 0.39 27.36
N PHE A 137 -11.65 0.09 28.16
CA PHE A 137 -11.77 -0.15 29.61
C PHE A 137 -11.33 1.04 30.47
N GLY A 138 -10.40 1.88 30.01
CA GLY A 138 -10.00 3.09 30.74
C GLY A 138 -11.13 4.13 30.84
N GLY A 139 -12.07 4.13 29.89
CA GLY A 139 -13.31 4.92 30.01
C GLY A 139 -14.29 4.40 31.07
N VAL A 140 -14.14 3.14 31.52
CA VAL A 140 -15.02 2.51 32.53
C VAL A 140 -14.53 2.77 33.96
N VAL A 141 -13.25 3.09 34.15
CA VAL A 141 -12.66 3.33 35.50
C VAL A 141 -12.76 4.79 35.93
N SER A 142 -13.15 5.71 35.04
CA SER A 142 -13.30 7.15 35.35
C SER A 142 -14.75 7.61 35.60
N ASN A 143 -15.68 6.68 35.79
CA ASN A 143 -17.06 6.93 36.29
C ASN A 143 -17.28 6.16 37.59
#